data_AF-A0A0B1S040-F1
#
_entry.id   AF-A0A0B1S040-F1
#
_cell.length_a   1.000
_cell.length_b   1.000
_cell.length_c   1.000
_cell.angle_alpha   90.00
_cell.angle_beta   90.00
_cell.angle_gamma   90.00
#
_symmetry.space_group_name_H-M   'P 1'
#
loop_
_entity.id
_entity.type
_entity.pdbx_description
1 polymer ?
#
loop_
_entity_poly.entity_id
_entity_poly.type
_entity_poly.pdbx_seq_one_letter_code
_entity_poly.pdbx_strand_id
1 'polypeptide(L)' 'MQAGELVPQEIVLDLIKEAILKEVAKGSKGFLVDGYPREVKQGEQFEKEIQEAKSVIFFDVSDDILIERLLKRGKTR' A
#
# COMPACT_ATOMS: atom_id res chain seq x y z
N MET A 1 3.08 4.34 -19.09
CA MET A 1 1.92 4.02 -18.23
C MET A 1 0.65 4.53 -18.92
N GLN A 2 0.00 3.74 -19.79
CA GLN A 2 -1.19 4.18 -20.55
C GLN A 2 -2.33 3.16 -20.65
N ALA A 3 -2.15 1.90 -20.22
CA ALA A 3 -3.12 0.83 -20.49
C ALA A 3 -4.05 0.44 -19.31
N GLY A 4 -3.87 1.01 -18.11
CA GLY A 4 -4.68 0.64 -16.93
C GLY A 4 -4.49 -0.81 -16.46
N GLU A 5 -3.44 -1.48 -16.94
CA GLU A 5 -3.12 -2.86 -16.60
C GLU A 5 -2.64 -2.98 -15.15
N LEU A 6 -2.87 -4.16 -14.56
CA LEU A 6 -2.38 -4.49 -13.24
C LEU A 6 -0.84 -4.57 -13.27
N VAL A 7 -0.20 -3.80 -12.39
CA VAL A 7 1.25 -3.91 -12.19
C VAL A 7 1.54 -5.28 -11.55
N PRO A 8 2.50 -6.04 -12.09
CA PRO A 8 2.95 -7.30 -11.48
C PRO A 8 3.27 -7.12 -10.00
N GLN A 9 2.82 -8.05 -9.16
CA GLN A 9 2.95 -7.93 -7.71
C GLN A 9 4.41 -7.83 -7.24
N GLU A 10 5.32 -8.55 -7.90
CA GLU A 10 6.77 -8.54 -7.62
C GLU A 10 7.36 -7.13 -7.78
N ILE A 11 6.97 -6.41 -8.83
CA ILE A 11 7.43 -5.04 -9.10
C ILE A 11 6.98 -4.09 -7.99
N VAL A 12 5.78 -4.30 -7.43
CA VAL A 12 5.27 -3.43 -6.36
C VAL A 12 6.10 -3.55 -5.09
N LEU A 13 6.52 -4.78 -4.72
CA LEU A 13 7.34 -5.00 -3.53
C LEU A 13 8.72 -4.33 -3.68
N ASP A 14 9.35 -4.48 -4.84
CA ASP A 14 10.63 -3.85 -5.13
C ASP A 14 10.55 -2.32 -5.03
N LEU A 15 9.50 -1.70 -5.60
CA LEU A 15 9.28 -0.26 -5.53
C LEU A 15 9.08 0.23 -4.09
N ILE A 16 8.35 -0.52 -3.26
CA ILE A 16 8.15 -0.19 -1.85
C ILE A 16 9.49 -0.26 -1.10
N LYS A 17 10.27 -1.33 -1.33
CA LYS A 17 11.58 -1.54 -0.70
C LYS A 17 12.56 -0.42 -1.05
N GLU A 18 12.65 -0.05 -2.32
CA GLU A 18 13.49 1.07 -2.78
C GLU A 18 13.08 2.40 -2.12
N ALA A 19 11.78 2.67 -2.04
CA ALA A 19 11.26 3.88 -1.40
C ALA A 19 11.59 3.93 0.10
N ILE A 20 11.43 2.82 0.82
CA ILE A 20 11.77 2.71 2.24
C ILE A 20 13.27 2.95 2.45
N LEU A 21 14.13 2.26 1.70
CA LEU A 21 15.59 2.39 1.83
C LEU A 21 16.05 3.83 1.57
N LYS A 22 15.47 4.50 0.58
CA LYS A 22 15.75 5.89 0.25
C LYS A 22 15.41 6.85 1.40
N GLU A 23 14.25 6.68 2.05
CA GLU A 23 13.85 7.55 3.15
C GLU A 23 14.58 7.23 4.45
N VAL A 24 14.91 5.96 4.70
CA VAL A 24 15.77 5.55 5.82
C VAL A 24 17.16 6.17 5.68
N ALA A 25 17.75 6.18 4.47
CA ALA A 25 19.04 6.83 4.20
C ALA A 25 19.02 8.35 4.47
N LYS A 26 17.85 8.99 4.40
CA LYS A 26 17.65 10.40 4.77
C LYS A 26 17.39 10.63 6.27
N GLY A 27 17.36 9.56 7.07
CA GLY A 27 17.13 9.63 8.52
C GLY A 27 15.68 9.43 8.94
N SER A 28 14.81 8.91 8.08
CA SER A 28 13.45 8.53 8.51
C SER A 28 13.50 7.45 9.59
N LYS A 29 12.65 7.60 10.61
CA LYS A 29 12.57 6.68 11.77
C LYS A 29 11.56 5.55 11.57
N GLY A 30 10.83 5.57 10.47
CA GLY A 30 9.80 4.58 10.17
C GLY A 30 9.12 4.87 8.83
N PHE A 31 8.16 4.02 8.50
CA PHE A 31 7.35 4.13 7.30
C PHE A 31 5.92 3.71 7.60
N LEU A 32 4.98 4.27 6.84
CA LEU A 32 3.60 3.81 6.78
C LEU A 32 3.36 3.34 5.35
N VAL A 33 2.99 2.07 5.20
CA VAL A 33 2.61 1.51 3.91
C VAL A 33 1.10 1.65 3.78
N ASP A 34 0.63 2.40 2.79
CA ASP A 34 -0.78 2.62 2.51
C ASP A 34 -1.22 1.81 1.29
N GLY A 35 -2.31 1.04 1.42
CA GLY A 35 -2.89 0.25 0.35
C GLY A 35 -2.13 -1.04 -0.03
N TYR A 36 -1.16 -1.46 0.77
CA TYR A 36 -0.43 -2.73 0.66
C TYR A 36 -0.18 -3.32 2.06
N PRO A 37 -0.29 -4.66 2.24
CA PRO A 37 -0.64 -5.67 1.25
C PRO A 37 -2.15 -5.71 0.93
N ARG A 38 -2.50 -6.20 -0.27
CA ARG A 38 -3.90 -6.47 -0.69
C ARG A 38 -4.26 -7.95 -0.65
N GLU A 39 -3.26 -8.82 -0.67
CA GLU A 39 -3.38 -10.27 -0.56
C GLU A 39 -2.47 -10.80 0.54
N VAL A 40 -2.82 -11.93 1.16
CA VAL A 40 -2.04 -12.53 2.25
C VAL A 40 -0.60 -12.83 1.83
N LYS A 41 -0.40 -13.38 0.61
CA LYS A 41 0.93 -13.71 0.07
C LYS A 41 1.86 -12.50 -0.03
N GLN A 42 1.29 -11.32 -0.33
CA GLN A 42 2.05 -10.07 -0.38
C GLN A 42 2.56 -9.68 1.01
N GLY A 43 1.73 -9.88 2.04
CA GLY A 43 2.15 -9.71 3.43
C GLY A 43 3.29 -10.65 3.80
N GLU A 44 3.16 -11.94 3.48
CA GLU A 44 4.23 -12.92 3.73
C GLU A 44 5.55 -12.58 3.03
N GLN A 45 5.49 -12.05 1.79
CA GLN A 45 6.68 -11.61 1.07
C GLN A 45 7.29 -10.34 1.69
N PHE A 46 6.44 -9.38 2.06
CA PHE A 46 6.87 -8.14 2.73
C PHE A 46 7.64 -8.44 4.03
N GLU A 47 7.12 -9.33 4.86
CA GLU A 47 7.77 -9.69 6.12
C GLU A 47 9.12 -10.40 5.91
N LYS A 48 9.23 -11.23 4.87
CA LYS A 48 10.47 -11.94 4.50
C LYS A 48 11.54 -11.00 3.96
N GLU A 49 11.16 -10.00 3.17
CA GLU A 49 12.11 -9.17 2.42
C GLU A 49 12.39 -7.80 3.03
N ILE A 50 11.49 -7.28 3.85
CA ILE A 50 11.57 -5.94 4.43
C ILE A 50 11.61 -6.06 5.95
N GLN A 51 10.48 -6.29 6.62
CA GLN A 51 10.37 -6.60 8.05
C GLN A 51 8.92 -6.95 8.42
N GLU A 52 8.74 -7.58 9.58
CA GLU A 52 7.44 -7.76 10.21
C GLU A 52 6.73 -6.42 10.47
N ALA A 53 5.41 -6.37 10.22
CA ALA A 53 4.62 -5.18 10.50
C ALA A 53 4.41 -5.02 12.02
N LYS A 54 4.89 -3.91 12.58
CA LYS A 54 4.72 -3.62 14.02
C LYS A 54 3.26 -3.41 14.43
N SER A 55 2.43 -2.92 13.51
CA SER A 55 1.02 -2.59 13.75
C SER A 55 0.28 -2.48 12.43
N VAL A 56 -1.03 -2.76 12.46
CA VAL A 56 -1.94 -2.58 11.31
C VAL A 56 -3.09 -1.68 11.75
N ILE A 57 -3.36 -0.64 10.96
CA ILE A 57 -4.51 0.24 11.16
C ILE A 57 -5.63 -0.24 10.24
N PHE A 58 -6.65 -0.86 10.83
CA PHE A 58 -7.84 -1.30 10.10
C PHE A 58 -8.96 -0.27 10.26
N PHE A 59 -9.33 0.38 9.17
CA PHE A 59 -10.46 1.30 9.14
C PHE A 59 -11.76 0.52 8.96
N ASP A 60 -12.47 0.29 10.07
CA ASP A 60 -13.80 -0.33 10.03
C ASP A 60 -14.87 0.71 9.68
N VAL A 61 -15.44 0.60 8.49
CA VAL A 61 -16.41 1.53 7.91
C VAL A 61 -17.41 0.74 7.08
N SER A 62 -18.69 1.10 7.16
CA SER A 62 -19.72 0.43 6.36
C SER A 62 -19.57 0.67 4.86
N ASP A 63 -19.94 -0.35 4.08
CA ASP A 63 -19.89 -0.30 2.61
C ASP A 63 -20.67 0.88 2.02
N ASP A 64 -21.82 1.23 2.61
CA ASP A 64 -22.63 2.37 2.16
C ASP A 64 -21.85 3.69 2.21
N ILE A 65 -21.09 3.92 3.28
CA ILE A 65 -20.24 5.10 3.43
C ILE A 65 -19.08 5.06 2.44
N LEU A 66 -18.49 3.88 2.22
CA LEU A 66 -17.41 3.70 1.25
C LEU A 66 -17.89 4.01 -0.18
N ILE A 67 -19.05 3.49 -0.58
CA ILE A 67 -19.69 3.74 -1.87
C ILE A 67 -19.97 5.23 -2.06
N GLU A 68 -20.57 5.88 -1.07
CA GLU A 68 -20.86 7.32 -1.13
C GLU A 68 -19.58 8.15 -1.35
N ARG A 69 -18.50 7.83 -0.63
CA ARG A 69 -17.19 8.50 -0.77
C ARG A 69 -16.59 8.29 -2.16
N LEU A 70 -16.67 7.08 -2.71
CA LEU A 70 -16.18 6.76 -4.05
C LEU A 70 -16.96 7.55 -5.13
N LEU A 71 -18.29 7.58 -5.04
CA LEU A 71 -19.15 8.32 -5.97
C LEU A 71 -18.89 9.83 -5.92
N LYS A 72 -18.69 10.40 -4.72
CA LYS A 72 -18.32 11.81 -4.56
C LYS A 72 -16.98 12.13 -5.22
N ARG A 73 -15.96 11.29 -5.04
CA ARG A 73 -14.63 11.49 -5.64
C ARG A 73 -14.65 11.43 -7.16
N GLY A 74 -15.51 10.61 -7.74
CA GLY A 74 -15.68 10.52 -9.20
C GLY A 74 -16.24 11.80 -9.85
N LYS A 75 -16.89 12.68 -9.08
CA LYS A 75 -17.48 13.94 -9.59
C LYS A 75 -16.48 15.10 -9.73
N THR A 76 -15.34 15.01 -9.06
CA THR A 76 -14.29 16.05 -9.06
C THR A 76 -13.15 15.77 -10.04
N ARG A 77 -13.31 14.76 -10.91
CA ARG A 77 -12.28 14.31 -11.86
C ARG A 77 -12.67 14.59 -13.29
#